data_AF-A0A410FWP0-F1
#
_entry.id   AF-A0A410FWP0-F1
#
_cell.length_a   1.000
_cell.length_b   1.000
_cell.length_c   1.000
_cell.angle_alpha   90.00
_cell.angle_beta   90.00
_cell.angle_gamma   90.00
#
_symmetry.space_group_name_H-M   'P 1'
#
loop_
_entity.id
_entity.type
_entity.pdbx_description
1 polymer ?
#
loop_
_entity_poly.entity_id
_entity_poly.type
_entity_poly.pdbx_seq_one_letter_code
_entity_poly.pdbx_strand_id
1 'polypeptide(L)'
;MLESEIRVRSRAIRRGILLVVVGSVLTGGMAALASSKGALSLAPLYTENVPKEGLATVYGLPLAWTNAQLFAMWYDTLRLTATEAEILEAALAPLAAPCCDDNPLAHCCCERGGLICNVVRTARGLGSYLVRNGYPADEVTRAMDQWLRFIHGDYYVARALAANGEDPTAYGLFLPANGACYRGLCNVPLQDGGCGGMGPEVVVERPTT
;
A
#
# COMPACT_ATOMS: atom_id res chain seq x y z
N MET A 1 18.30 -40.92 -43.24
CA MET A 1 19.16 -41.79 -42.42
C MET A 1 18.50 -41.82 -41.04
N LEU A 2 17.89 -42.98 -40.71
CA LEU A 2 17.12 -43.36 -39.50
C LEU A 2 15.82 -42.55 -39.26
N GLU A 3 14.59 -43.02 -39.50
CA GLU A 3 13.90 -44.31 -39.26
C GLU A 3 13.90 -44.79 -37.79
N SER A 4 12.73 -44.70 -37.15
CA SER A 4 12.07 -45.73 -36.31
C SER A 4 10.85 -45.08 -35.62
N GLU A 5 9.65 -45.22 -36.18
CA GLU A 5 8.71 -46.34 -35.94
C GLU A 5 8.24 -46.48 -34.49
N ILE A 6 7.06 -45.94 -34.17
CA ILE A 6 6.17 -46.55 -33.17
C ILE A 6 4.80 -46.71 -33.81
N ARG A 7 4.51 -47.94 -34.21
CA ARG A 7 3.18 -48.43 -34.58
C ARG A 7 2.86 -49.56 -33.61
N VAL A 8 1.62 -49.58 -33.11
CA VAL A 8 0.70 -50.74 -33.07
C VAL A 8 -0.27 -50.63 -31.87
N ARG A 9 -1.52 -50.29 -32.25
CA ARG A 9 -2.82 -50.91 -31.91
C ARG A 9 -3.06 -51.43 -30.49
N SER A 10 -4.21 -51.04 -29.94
CA SER A 10 -5.38 -51.96 -29.90
C SER A 10 -6.68 -51.22 -29.54
N ARG A 11 -7.73 -51.51 -30.33
CA ARG A 11 -9.13 -51.17 -30.03
C ARG A 11 -9.68 -52.24 -29.11
N ALA A 12 -10.45 -51.86 -28.08
CA ALA A 12 -11.41 -52.76 -27.46
C ALA A 12 -12.69 -52.00 -27.13
N ILE A 13 -13.72 -52.39 -27.87
CA ILE A 13 -15.13 -52.05 -27.73
C ILE A 13 -15.65 -52.61 -26.40
N ARG A 14 -16.34 -51.80 -25.59
CA ARG A 14 -17.38 -52.32 -24.69
C ARG A 14 -18.61 -51.44 -24.71
N ARG A 15 -19.71 -52.13 -25.01
CA ARG A 15 -21.10 -51.68 -25.11
C ARG A 15 -21.64 -51.35 -23.72
N GLY A 16 -22.49 -50.32 -23.69
CA GLY A 16 -23.74 -50.22 -22.92
C GLY A 16 -23.71 -50.53 -21.43
N ILE A 17 -24.11 -49.54 -20.63
CA ILE A 17 -25.23 -49.66 -19.69
C ILE A 17 -25.87 -48.26 -19.59
N LEU A 18 -27.12 -48.20 -20.06
CA LEU A 18 -28.07 -47.13 -19.81
C LEU A 18 -28.55 -47.31 -18.37
N LEU A 19 -28.23 -46.39 -17.47
CA LEU A 19 -28.79 -46.34 -16.13
C LEU A 19 -29.73 -45.14 -16.04
N VAL A 20 -31.01 -45.44 -16.18
CA VAL A 20 -32.13 -44.57 -15.84
C VAL A 20 -32.18 -44.51 -14.30
N VAL A 21 -31.95 -43.33 -13.73
CA VAL A 21 -32.30 -43.04 -12.33
C VAL A 21 -33.44 -42.03 -12.34
N VAL A 22 -34.65 -42.55 -12.11
CA VAL A 22 -35.85 -41.77 -11.84
C VAL A 22 -35.88 -41.42 -10.35
N GLY A 23 -36.07 -40.14 -10.06
CA GLY A 23 -36.87 -39.65 -8.94
C GLY A 23 -36.21 -39.64 -7.55
N SER A 24 -35.92 -38.44 -7.05
CA SER A 24 -36.40 -37.97 -5.74
C SER A 24 -36.08 -36.47 -5.59
N VAL A 25 -37.13 -35.65 -5.68
CA VAL A 25 -37.15 -34.28 -5.18
C VAL A 25 -37.01 -34.36 -3.66
N LEU A 26 -35.87 -33.95 -3.13
CA LEU A 26 -35.72 -33.57 -1.73
C LEU A 26 -35.25 -32.12 -1.69
N THR A 27 -36.24 -31.28 -1.44
CA THR A 27 -36.19 -29.94 -0.90
C THR A 27 -35.11 -29.73 0.16
N GLY A 28 -34.41 -28.61 0.04
CA GLY A 28 -34.08 -27.77 1.19
C GLY A 28 -32.73 -28.03 1.84
N GLY A 29 -31.88 -27.00 1.79
CA GLY A 29 -30.81 -26.84 2.75
C GLY A 29 -29.41 -27.02 2.19
N MET A 30 -29.03 -26.26 1.16
CA MET A 30 -27.67 -25.72 1.17
C MET A 30 -27.60 -24.77 2.37
N ALA A 31 -27.30 -25.32 3.55
CA ALA A 31 -26.77 -24.54 4.64
C ALA A 31 -25.41 -24.05 4.14
N ALA A 32 -25.42 -22.87 3.52
CA ALA A 32 -24.25 -22.04 3.48
C ALA A 32 -23.83 -21.89 4.95
N LEU A 33 -22.79 -22.62 5.31
CA LEU A 33 -22.00 -22.33 6.50
C LEU A 33 -21.47 -20.92 6.25
N ALA A 34 -22.27 -19.93 6.63
CA ALA A 34 -21.79 -18.60 6.93
C ALA A 34 -20.82 -18.81 8.09
N SER A 35 -19.55 -19.09 7.76
CA SER A 35 -18.46 -18.89 8.68
C SER A 35 -18.57 -17.43 9.08
N SER A 36 -19.15 -17.16 10.24
CA SER A 36 -18.96 -15.89 10.92
C SER A 36 -17.48 -15.85 11.27
N LYS A 37 -16.65 -15.43 10.31
CA LYS A 37 -15.32 -14.91 10.63
C LYS A 37 -15.59 -13.84 11.67
N GLY A 38 -15.22 -14.11 12.92
CA GLY A 38 -15.31 -13.10 13.97
C GLY A 38 -14.53 -11.87 13.52
N ALA A 39 -14.99 -10.69 13.93
CA ALA A 39 -14.33 -9.43 13.59
C ALA A 39 -12.83 -9.53 13.91
N LEU A 40 -11.99 -9.08 12.96
CA LEU A 40 -10.54 -9.09 13.14
C LEU A 40 -10.14 -8.14 14.27
N SER A 41 -9.15 -8.54 15.08
CA SER A 41 -8.57 -7.60 16.03
C SER A 41 -7.69 -6.60 15.31
N LEU A 42 -7.84 -5.31 15.62
CA LEU A 42 -7.01 -4.25 15.06
C LEU A 42 -5.56 -4.29 15.58
N ALA A 43 -5.34 -4.68 16.84
CA ALA A 43 -4.02 -4.58 17.46
C ALA A 43 -2.93 -5.39 16.73
N PRO A 44 -3.16 -6.64 16.28
CA PRO A 44 -2.24 -7.36 15.41
C PRO A 44 -1.98 -6.64 14.08
N LEU A 45 -3.02 -6.10 13.44
CA LEU A 45 -2.88 -5.39 12.17
C LEU A 45 -2.03 -4.13 12.31
N TYR A 46 -2.21 -3.34 13.37
CA TYR A 46 -1.33 -2.21 13.68
C TYR A 46 0.10 -2.66 13.93
N THR A 47 0.30 -3.73 14.70
CA THR A 47 1.65 -4.27 14.99
C THR A 47 2.37 -4.71 13.72
N GLU A 48 1.65 -5.32 12.77
CA GLU A 48 2.19 -5.80 11.51
C GLU A 48 2.42 -4.67 10.50
N ASN A 49 1.50 -3.70 10.42
CA ASN A 49 1.47 -2.73 9.34
C ASN A 49 2.07 -1.38 9.67
N VAL A 50 2.20 -1.03 10.96
CA VAL A 50 2.62 0.30 11.43
C VAL A 50 3.93 0.16 12.21
N PRO A 51 5.07 0.52 11.60
CA PRO A 51 6.35 0.60 12.30
C PRO A 51 6.26 1.52 13.51
N LYS A 52 7.00 1.17 14.58
CA LYS A 52 7.05 2.00 15.79
C LYS A 52 8.04 3.16 15.63
N GLU A 53 7.74 4.28 16.28
CA GLU A 53 8.71 5.35 16.47
C GLU A 53 9.97 4.81 17.17
N GLY A 54 11.12 5.33 16.78
CA GLY A 54 12.44 4.90 17.24
C GLY A 54 13.00 3.69 16.50
N LEU A 55 12.25 3.05 15.58
CA LEU A 55 12.76 1.92 14.79
C LEU A 55 13.98 2.37 13.97
N ALA A 56 15.10 1.67 14.15
CA ALA A 56 16.31 1.90 13.37
C ALA A 56 16.08 1.55 11.89
N THR A 57 16.70 2.31 11.00
CA THR A 57 16.54 2.15 9.55
C THR A 57 17.90 1.96 8.89
N VAL A 58 17.88 1.45 7.65
CA VAL A 58 19.09 1.22 6.85
C VAL A 58 19.81 2.51 6.43
N TYR A 59 19.17 3.66 6.60
CA TYR A 59 19.68 4.97 6.22
C TYR A 59 20.15 5.82 7.40
N GLY A 60 20.29 5.21 8.58
CA GLY A 60 20.95 5.82 9.74
C GLY A 60 20.11 6.83 10.52
N LEU A 61 18.86 7.07 10.14
CA LEU A 61 17.91 7.91 10.88
C LEU A 61 16.74 7.05 11.37
N PRO A 62 16.40 7.03 12.67
CA PRO A 62 15.27 6.26 13.14
C PRO A 62 13.95 6.80 12.56
N LEU A 63 12.91 5.98 12.53
CA LEU A 63 11.55 6.49 12.28
C LEU A 63 11.17 7.41 13.43
N ALA A 64 10.99 8.69 13.13
CA ALA A 64 10.66 9.70 14.14
C ALA A 64 9.89 10.83 13.48
N TRP A 65 8.89 11.36 14.17
CA TRP A 65 8.09 12.47 13.67
C TRP A 65 8.93 13.73 13.42
N THR A 66 9.97 13.93 14.22
CA THR A 66 10.91 15.05 14.09
C THR A 66 11.69 15.06 12.77
N ASN A 67 11.76 13.94 12.06
CA ASN A 67 12.40 13.87 10.75
C ASN A 67 11.51 14.40 9.61
N ALA A 68 10.21 14.60 9.84
CA ALA A 68 9.28 14.99 8.78
C ALA A 68 9.71 16.32 8.11
N GLN A 69 10.08 17.34 8.90
CA GLN A 69 10.54 18.61 8.31
C GLN A 69 11.83 18.45 7.50
N LEU A 70 12.79 17.67 8.01
CA LEU A 70 14.06 17.42 7.31
C LEU A 70 13.81 16.74 5.96
N PHE A 71 12.94 15.74 5.93
CA PHE A 71 12.62 15.03 4.70
C PHE A 71 11.92 15.95 3.69
N ALA A 72 10.96 16.77 4.13
CA ALA A 72 10.35 17.76 3.24
C ALA A 72 11.36 18.79 2.72
N MET A 73 12.33 19.22 3.53
CA MET A 73 13.40 20.11 3.07
C MET A 73 14.30 19.47 2.01
N TRP A 74 14.59 18.17 2.10
CA TRP A 74 15.37 17.46 1.08
C TRP A 74 14.69 17.44 -0.28
N TYR A 75 13.35 17.36 -0.32
CA TYR A 75 12.61 17.50 -1.57
C TYR A 75 12.90 18.85 -2.26
N ASP A 76 12.97 19.95 -1.49
CA ASP A 76 13.20 21.28 -2.06
C ASP A 76 14.67 21.57 -2.38
N THR A 77 15.60 20.92 -1.68
CA THR A 77 17.02 21.30 -1.69
C THR A 77 17.93 20.33 -2.45
N LEU A 78 17.59 19.04 -2.51
CA LEU A 78 18.37 18.07 -3.27
C LEU A 78 18.02 18.16 -4.77
N ARG A 79 19.05 18.19 -5.63
CA ARG A 79 18.89 18.32 -7.08
C ARG A 79 19.38 17.09 -7.81
N LEU A 80 18.54 16.08 -7.94
CA LEU A 80 18.92 14.83 -8.60
C LEU A 80 19.38 15.05 -10.05
N THR A 81 20.37 14.28 -10.48
CA THR A 81 20.72 14.10 -11.89
C THR A 81 19.59 13.35 -12.61
N ALA A 82 19.62 13.32 -13.95
CA ALA A 82 18.62 12.58 -14.72
C ALA A 82 18.55 11.09 -14.34
N THR A 83 19.71 10.43 -14.21
CA THR A 83 19.79 9.02 -13.80
C THR A 83 19.27 8.80 -12.38
N GLU A 84 19.62 9.68 -11.43
CA GLU A 84 19.08 9.60 -10.07
C GLU A 84 17.54 9.80 -10.06
N ALA A 85 17.03 10.73 -10.86
CA ALA A 85 15.58 10.96 -10.98
C ALA A 85 14.85 9.73 -11.54
N GLU A 86 15.42 9.04 -12.54
CA GLU A 86 14.87 7.78 -13.07
C GLU A 86 14.82 6.67 -12.01
N ILE A 87 15.85 6.55 -11.18
CA ILE A 87 15.87 5.58 -10.07
C ILE A 87 14.78 5.93 -9.05
N LEU A 88 14.66 7.20 -8.67
CA LEU A 88 13.62 7.63 -7.73
C LEU A 88 12.22 7.36 -8.28
N GLU A 89 11.98 7.69 -9.55
CA GLU A 89 10.70 7.45 -10.23
C GLU A 89 10.34 5.96 -10.22
N ALA A 90 11.28 5.09 -10.61
CA ALA A 90 11.09 3.65 -10.60
C ALA A 90 10.82 3.10 -9.18
N ALA A 91 11.49 3.65 -8.16
CA ALA A 91 11.30 3.26 -6.77
C ALA A 91 9.93 3.70 -6.21
N LEU A 92 9.40 4.84 -6.69
CA LEU A 92 8.13 5.42 -6.25
C LEU A 92 6.91 4.86 -6.98
N ALA A 93 7.06 4.46 -8.25
CA ALA A 93 5.99 3.96 -9.10
C ALA A 93 5.10 2.85 -8.49
N PRO A 94 5.64 1.85 -7.76
CA PRO A 94 4.81 0.78 -7.17
C PRO A 94 4.07 1.20 -5.89
N LEU A 95 4.39 2.36 -5.31
CA LEU A 95 3.81 2.82 -4.05
C LEU A 95 2.60 3.71 -4.34
N ALA A 96 1.46 3.43 -3.70
CA ALA A 96 0.31 4.34 -3.72
C ALA A 96 0.55 5.50 -2.73
N ALA A 97 0.05 6.69 -3.05
CA ALA A 97 0.05 7.80 -2.12
C ALA A 97 -1.10 7.67 -1.08
N PRO A 98 -0.86 7.57 0.23
CA PRO A 98 -1.93 7.40 1.23
C PRO A 98 -2.96 8.57 1.28
N CYS A 99 -2.59 9.72 0.72
CA CYS A 99 -3.47 10.88 0.63
C CYS A 99 -4.45 10.80 -0.56
N CYS A 100 -4.12 10.06 -1.63
CA CYS A 100 -4.88 9.89 -2.87
C CYS A 100 -4.42 8.60 -3.57
N ASP A 101 -4.89 7.44 -3.11
CA ASP A 101 -4.31 6.13 -3.44
C ASP A 101 -4.59 5.63 -4.87
N ASP A 102 -5.43 6.35 -5.61
CA ASP A 102 -5.60 6.23 -7.05
C ASP A 102 -4.42 6.79 -7.86
N ASN A 103 -3.44 7.41 -7.19
CA ASN A 103 -2.22 7.94 -7.81
C ASN A 103 -0.97 7.28 -7.20
N PRO A 104 0.06 6.99 -8.02
CA PRO A 104 1.35 6.53 -7.52
C PRO A 104 2.04 7.66 -6.74
N LEU A 105 2.88 7.31 -5.78
CA LEU A 105 3.65 8.27 -4.98
C LEU A 105 4.56 9.14 -5.87
N ALA A 106 4.97 8.61 -7.03
CA ALA A 106 5.69 9.32 -8.09
C ALA A 106 4.96 10.54 -8.65
N HIS A 107 3.61 10.59 -8.58
CA HIS A 107 2.80 11.68 -9.11
C HIS A 107 1.70 12.09 -8.13
N CYS A 108 1.77 13.31 -7.60
CA CYS A 108 0.83 13.78 -6.60
C CYS A 108 -0.39 14.41 -7.29
N CYS A 109 -1.60 14.05 -6.88
CA CYS A 109 -2.82 14.63 -7.44
C CYS A 109 -2.87 16.17 -7.32
N CYS A 110 -2.26 16.73 -6.27
CA CYS A 110 -2.20 18.17 -6.02
C CYS A 110 -1.31 18.94 -7.00
N GLU A 111 -0.38 18.27 -7.70
CA GLU A 111 0.55 18.92 -8.65
C GLU A 111 -0.21 19.57 -9.81
N ARG A 112 -1.40 19.07 -10.14
CA ARG A 112 -2.30 19.68 -11.15
C ARG A 112 -2.69 21.13 -10.80
N GLY A 113 -2.71 21.47 -9.51
CA GLY A 113 -2.98 22.81 -9.00
C GLY A 113 -1.73 23.61 -8.66
N GLY A 114 -0.54 23.12 -8.99
CA GLY A 114 0.73 23.73 -8.58
C GLY A 114 1.05 23.57 -7.10
N LEU A 115 0.44 22.58 -6.43
CA LEU A 115 0.62 22.30 -5.00
C LEU A 115 1.22 20.90 -4.80
N ILE A 116 1.74 20.66 -3.61
CA ILE A 116 2.19 19.32 -3.19
C ILE A 116 1.98 19.21 -1.68
N CYS A 117 1.46 18.08 -1.21
CA CYS A 117 1.21 17.89 0.21
C CYS A 117 2.45 17.33 0.93
N ASN A 118 2.50 17.52 2.25
CA ASN A 118 3.66 17.13 3.04
C ASN A 118 3.87 15.60 3.16
N VAL A 119 2.84 14.79 2.94
CA VAL A 119 3.00 13.33 2.79
C VAL A 119 3.94 12.99 1.64
N VAL A 120 3.68 13.60 0.46
CA VAL A 120 4.49 13.34 -0.73
C VAL A 120 5.85 14.04 -0.64
N ARG A 121 5.92 15.28 -0.15
CA ARG A 121 7.20 15.99 0.04
C ARG A 121 8.14 15.20 0.94
N THR A 122 7.66 14.71 2.08
CA THR A 122 8.51 13.94 2.99
C THR A 122 8.96 12.61 2.38
N ALA A 123 8.06 11.86 1.74
CA ALA A 123 8.43 10.59 1.12
C ALA A 123 9.42 10.77 -0.04
N ARG A 124 9.17 11.72 -0.96
CA ARG A 124 10.05 11.99 -2.10
C ARG A 124 11.36 12.64 -1.70
N GLY A 125 11.37 13.46 -0.65
CA GLY A 125 12.59 14.05 -0.12
C GLY A 125 13.50 13.03 0.56
N LEU A 126 12.93 12.10 1.33
CA LEU A 126 13.66 10.92 1.81
C LEU A 126 14.20 10.10 0.62
N GLY A 127 13.37 9.79 -0.37
CA GLY A 127 13.81 9.08 -1.56
C GLY A 127 14.95 9.77 -2.30
N SER A 128 14.90 11.10 -2.42
CA SER A 128 15.97 11.91 -3.03
C SER A 128 17.28 11.81 -2.26
N TYR A 129 17.22 11.84 -0.92
CA TYR A 129 18.40 11.63 -0.09
C TYR A 129 19.00 10.23 -0.30
N LEU A 130 18.17 9.18 -0.31
CA LEU A 130 18.65 7.81 -0.46
C LEU A 130 19.31 7.59 -1.82
N VAL A 131 18.65 8.01 -2.90
CA VAL A 131 19.20 7.87 -4.25
C VAL A 131 20.53 8.62 -4.38
N ARG A 132 20.62 9.84 -3.82
CA ARG A 132 21.87 10.62 -3.80
C ARG A 132 23.02 9.89 -3.10
N ASN A 133 22.70 9.12 -2.07
CA ASN A 133 23.67 8.35 -1.30
C ASN A 133 23.92 6.95 -1.89
N GLY A 134 23.46 6.69 -3.13
CA GLY A 134 23.77 5.47 -3.87
C GLY A 134 22.94 4.25 -3.48
N TYR A 135 21.81 4.43 -2.77
CA TYR A 135 20.91 3.34 -2.44
C TYR A 135 20.20 2.82 -3.72
N PRO A 136 20.09 1.49 -3.90
CA PRO A 136 19.39 0.91 -5.05
C PRO A 136 17.86 1.11 -4.93
N ALA A 137 17.17 1.05 -6.07
CA ALA A 137 15.74 1.35 -6.15
C ALA A 137 14.88 0.54 -5.18
N ASP A 138 15.19 -0.74 -4.95
CA ASP A 138 14.42 -1.61 -4.05
C ASP A 138 14.58 -1.22 -2.58
N GLU A 139 15.76 -0.76 -2.16
CA GLU A 139 15.99 -0.20 -0.82
C GLU A 139 15.27 1.14 -0.65
N VAL A 140 15.28 1.98 -1.69
CA VAL A 140 14.54 3.25 -1.72
C VAL A 140 13.04 2.97 -1.57
N THR A 141 12.47 2.04 -2.34
CA THR A 141 11.06 1.63 -2.22
C THR A 141 10.72 1.17 -0.81
N ARG A 142 11.54 0.28 -0.21
CA ARG A 142 11.28 -0.22 1.16
C ARG A 142 11.33 0.89 2.20
N ALA A 143 12.29 1.81 2.10
CA ALA A 143 12.41 2.92 3.04
C ALA A 143 11.22 3.89 2.94
N MET A 144 10.75 4.18 1.74
CA MET A 144 9.59 5.04 1.53
C MET A 144 8.29 4.36 1.99
N ASP A 145 8.09 3.07 1.72
CA ASP A 145 6.93 2.34 2.26
C ASP A 145 6.96 2.30 3.80
N GLN A 146 8.13 2.08 4.39
CA GLN A 146 8.30 2.12 5.85
C GLN A 146 7.94 3.51 6.42
N TRP A 147 8.39 4.59 5.78
CA TRP A 147 8.06 5.95 6.18
C TRP A 147 6.56 6.23 6.04
N LEU A 148 5.95 5.89 4.90
CA LEU A 148 4.52 6.06 4.66
C LEU A 148 3.66 5.29 5.67
N ARG A 149 4.03 4.05 5.99
CA ARG A 149 3.36 3.25 7.03
C ARG A 149 3.43 3.89 8.40
N PHE A 150 4.56 4.51 8.73
CA PHE A 150 4.73 5.23 9.98
C PHE A 150 3.83 6.48 10.04
N ILE A 151 3.82 7.30 8.99
CA ILE A 151 3.06 8.56 9.00
C ILE A 151 1.57 8.41 8.67
N HIS A 152 1.15 7.28 8.10
CA HIS A 152 -0.23 7.00 7.70
C HIS A 152 -0.67 5.58 8.10
N GLY A 153 -0.41 5.17 9.34
CA GLY A 153 -0.70 3.82 9.81
C GLY A 153 -2.14 3.35 9.56
N ASP A 154 -3.13 4.21 9.82
CA ASP A 154 -4.55 3.91 9.62
C ASP A 154 -4.90 3.55 8.17
N TYR A 155 -4.24 4.18 7.19
CA TYR A 155 -4.44 3.84 5.78
C TYR A 155 -3.97 2.40 5.50
N TYR A 156 -2.81 2.00 6.02
CA TYR A 156 -2.26 0.66 5.81
C TYR A 156 -3.06 -0.41 6.58
N VAL A 157 -3.56 -0.09 7.77
CA VAL A 157 -4.48 -0.98 8.49
C VAL A 157 -5.81 -1.12 7.76
N ALA A 158 -6.38 -0.03 7.23
CA ALA A 158 -7.59 -0.08 6.42
C ALA A 158 -7.39 -0.93 5.15
N ARG A 159 -6.22 -0.82 4.50
CA ARG A 159 -5.87 -1.69 3.36
C ARG A 159 -5.76 -3.16 3.75
N ALA A 160 -5.14 -3.45 4.89
CA ALA A 160 -5.02 -4.81 5.39
C ALA A 160 -6.40 -5.43 5.70
N LEU A 161 -7.31 -4.67 6.31
CA LEU A 161 -8.71 -5.09 6.52
C LEU A 161 -9.41 -5.39 5.19
N ALA A 162 -9.36 -4.45 4.24
CA ALA A 162 -9.98 -4.61 2.93
C ALA A 162 -9.42 -5.83 2.18
N ALA A 163 -8.11 -6.08 2.25
CA ALA A 163 -7.47 -7.25 1.67
C ALA A 163 -7.92 -8.58 2.31
N ASN A 164 -8.41 -8.55 3.56
CA ASN A 164 -8.98 -9.70 4.25
C ASN A 164 -10.50 -9.87 4.02
N GLY A 165 -11.10 -9.01 3.21
CA GLY A 165 -12.55 -8.99 2.93
C GLY A 165 -13.39 -8.30 4.00
N GLU A 166 -12.75 -7.57 4.92
CA GLU A 166 -13.43 -6.77 5.94
C GLU A 166 -13.74 -5.36 5.42
N ASP A 167 -14.82 -4.74 5.91
CA ASP A 167 -15.10 -3.32 5.69
C ASP A 167 -14.37 -2.48 6.75
N PRO A 168 -13.35 -1.67 6.41
CA PRO A 168 -12.62 -0.85 7.38
C PRO A 168 -13.49 0.11 8.17
N THR A 169 -14.62 0.56 7.62
CA THR A 169 -15.51 1.52 8.29
C THR A 169 -16.21 0.90 9.50
N ALA A 170 -16.44 -0.42 9.49
CA ALA A 170 -16.94 -1.16 10.65
C ALA A 170 -15.98 -1.14 11.85
N TYR A 171 -14.71 -0.77 11.62
CA TYR A 171 -13.65 -0.66 12.61
C TYR A 171 -13.32 0.80 12.98
N GLY A 172 -14.13 1.77 12.52
CA GLY A 172 -13.89 3.20 12.76
C GLY A 172 -12.81 3.81 11.87
N LEU A 173 -12.36 3.09 10.84
CA LEU A 173 -11.44 3.60 9.83
C LEU A 173 -12.22 4.12 8.60
N PHE A 174 -11.50 4.33 7.50
CA PHE A 174 -12.03 4.80 6.23
C PHE A 174 -11.71 3.79 5.13
N LEU A 175 -12.48 3.82 4.03
CA LEU A 175 -12.11 3.05 2.84
C LEU A 175 -10.78 3.59 2.29
N PRO A 176 -9.79 2.74 1.94
CA PRO A 176 -8.49 3.20 1.42
C PRO A 176 -8.60 4.20 0.26
N ALA A 177 -9.56 3.96 -0.64
CA ALA A 177 -9.92 4.84 -1.75
C ALA A 177 -10.27 6.28 -1.33
N ASN A 178 -10.65 6.49 -0.07
CA ASN A 178 -10.95 7.78 0.54
C ASN A 178 -9.78 8.24 1.42
N GLY A 179 -8.59 8.34 0.82
CA GLY A 179 -7.39 8.87 1.47
C GLY A 179 -7.57 10.27 2.07
N ALA A 180 -6.53 10.78 2.74
CA ALA A 180 -6.60 12.04 3.48
C ALA A 180 -7.09 13.25 2.64
N CYS A 181 -6.70 13.34 1.37
CA CYS A 181 -7.12 14.42 0.47
C CYS A 181 -8.63 14.39 0.22
N TYR A 182 -9.18 13.22 -0.11
CA TYR A 182 -10.60 13.04 -0.40
C TYR A 182 -11.51 13.24 0.82
N ARG A 183 -10.94 13.16 2.02
CA ARG A 183 -11.63 13.48 3.28
C ARG A 183 -11.44 14.93 3.74
N GLY A 184 -10.81 15.79 2.93
CA GLY A 184 -10.59 17.20 3.26
C GLY A 184 -9.52 17.42 4.34
N LEU A 185 -8.63 16.47 4.58
CA LEU A 185 -7.64 16.50 5.66
C LEU A 185 -6.28 17.09 5.20
N CYS A 186 -6.28 17.91 4.15
CA CYS A 186 -5.06 18.45 3.57
C CYS A 186 -4.22 19.27 4.56
N ASN A 187 -4.87 20.07 5.41
CA ASN A 187 -4.23 20.93 6.40
C ASN A 187 -4.23 20.33 7.82
N VAL A 188 -4.63 19.07 7.95
CA VAL A 188 -4.63 18.35 9.23
C VAL A 188 -3.23 17.79 9.48
N PRO A 189 -2.73 17.79 10.74
CA PRO A 189 -1.41 17.26 11.06
C PRO A 189 -1.21 15.81 10.63
N LEU A 190 0.04 15.42 10.38
CA LEU A 190 0.38 14.04 9.98
C LEU A 190 -0.03 13.01 11.05
N GLN A 191 0.19 13.28 12.34
CA GLN A 191 -0.18 12.37 13.43
C GLN A 191 -1.70 12.14 13.54
N ASP A 192 -2.50 13.09 13.04
CA ASP A 192 -3.96 13.01 13.01
C ASP A 192 -4.48 12.33 11.72
N GLY A 193 -3.60 11.72 10.92
CA GLY A 193 -3.93 11.07 9.65
C GLY A 193 -4.21 12.03 8.49
N GLY A 194 -3.84 13.31 8.66
CA GLY A 194 -3.92 14.34 7.63
C GLY A 194 -2.72 14.38 6.70
N CYS A 195 -2.70 15.33 5.76
CA CYS A 195 -1.58 15.46 4.82
C CYS A 195 -0.41 16.33 5.34
N GLY A 196 -0.54 16.91 6.54
CA GLY A 196 0.46 17.76 7.17
C GLY A 196 0.59 19.16 6.58
N GLY A 197 -0.39 19.63 5.80
CA GLY A 197 -0.35 20.91 5.09
C GLY A 197 0.24 20.83 3.68
N MET A 198 0.13 21.95 2.96
CA MET A 198 0.73 22.17 1.63
C MET A 198 1.76 23.32 1.64
N GLY A 199 2.04 23.88 2.81
CA GLY A 199 3.02 24.95 3.01
C GLY A 199 4.44 24.40 3.21
N PRO A 200 5.43 25.30 3.33
CA PRO A 200 6.84 24.92 3.49
C PRO A 200 7.10 24.15 4.79
N GLU A 201 6.36 24.47 5.85
CA GLU A 201 6.40 23.79 7.14
C GLU A 201 5.53 22.53 7.14
N VAL A 202 6.03 21.47 7.75
CA VAL A 202 5.33 20.21 7.95
C VAL A 202 4.61 20.24 9.29
N VAL A 203 3.28 20.20 9.25
CA VAL A 203 2.45 20.13 10.45
C VAL A 203 2.38 18.68 10.92
N VAL A 204 3.09 18.37 11.99
CA VAL A 204 3.17 17.02 12.57
C VAL A 204 2.06 16.78 13.60
N GLU A 205 1.91 17.71 14.53
CA GLU A 205 0.93 17.70 15.62
C GLU A 205 0.14 19.01 15.65
N ARG A 206 -0.97 19.06 16.39
CA ARG A 206 -1.70 20.32 16.59
C ARG A 206 -0.88 21.24 17.49
N PRO A 207 -0.75 22.54 17.16
CA PRO A 207 -0.17 23.51 18.08
C PRO A 207 -0.95 23.48 19.40
N THR A 208 -0.24 23.35 20.52
CA THR A 208 -0.81 23.58 21.84
C THR A 208 -1.10 25.08 21.98
N THR A 209 -2.38 25.43 22.06
CA THR A 209 -2.87 26.80 22.31
C THR A 209 -2.63 27.23 23.73
#